data_AF-A0A399G9Y0-F1
#
_entry.id   AF-A0A399G9Y0-F1
#
_cell.length_a   1.000
_cell.length_b   1.000
_cell.length_c   1.000
_cell.angle_alpha   90.00
_cell.angle_beta   90.00
_cell.angle_gamma   90.00
#
_symmetry.space_group_name_H-M   'P 1'
#
loop_
_entity.id
_entity.type
_entity.pdbx_description
1 polymer ?
#
loop_
_entity_poly.entity_id
_entity_poly.type
_entity_poly.pdbx_seq_one_letter_code
_entity_poly.pdbx_strand_id
1 'polypeptide(L)'
;MQCWTRARQKEGDRITEDGLCLSMYRALKYQCTCASFIKNMVEPGWPIKANCGYDLESIMHYPSMSGYAKPDCNNDGEDCPVQQYIDRNDHGKGTTLLNRATKPSQMDIMWVKRTYPWDVQS
;
A
#
# COMPACT_ATOMS: atom_id res chain seq x y z
N MET A 1 20.64 10.78 -0.07
CA MET A 1 22.07 10.41 0.03
C MET A 1 22.67 10.42 1.45
N GLN A 2 22.05 10.96 2.50
CA GLN A 2 22.71 11.05 3.82
C GLN A 2 22.65 9.77 4.69
N CYS A 3 21.67 8.88 4.49
CA CYS A 3 21.45 7.75 5.39
C CYS A 3 22.43 6.58 5.16
N TRP A 4 22.70 6.23 3.89
CA TRP A 4 23.67 5.18 3.52
C TRP A 4 25.06 5.49 4.07
N THR A 5 25.56 6.71 3.88
CA THR A 5 26.85 7.15 4.41
C THR A 5 26.94 7.01 5.92
N ARG A 6 25.91 7.41 6.67
CA ARG A 6 25.86 7.26 8.14
C ARG A 6 25.90 5.79 8.57
N ALA A 7 25.16 4.93 7.87
CA ALA A 7 25.09 3.52 8.18
C ALA A 7 26.43 2.83 7.88
N ARG A 8 27.03 3.14 6.72
CA ARG A 8 28.34 2.61 6.31
C ARG A 8 29.47 3.06 7.23
N GLN A 9 29.46 4.30 7.69
CA GLN A 9 30.45 4.80 8.66
C GLN A 9 30.39 4.07 10.01
N LYS A 10 29.21 3.61 10.45
CA LYS A 10 29.06 2.92 11.75
C LYS A 10 29.19 1.40 11.68
N GLU A 11 28.67 0.75 10.64
CA GLU A 11 28.67 -0.71 10.54
C GLU A 11 29.74 -1.26 9.59
N GLY A 12 30.44 -0.38 8.85
CA GLY A 12 31.50 -0.76 7.92
C GLY A 12 31.00 -1.73 6.86
N ASP A 13 31.79 -2.74 6.55
CA ASP A 13 31.48 -3.70 5.49
C ASP A 13 30.33 -4.66 5.82
N ARG A 14 29.84 -4.65 7.08
CA ARG A 14 28.74 -5.51 7.54
C ARG A 14 27.36 -5.05 7.08
N ILE A 15 27.27 -3.87 6.47
CA ILE A 15 26.04 -3.34 5.90
C ILE A 15 26.18 -3.16 4.39
N THR A 16 25.20 -3.67 3.65
CA THR A 16 25.04 -3.44 2.21
C THR A 16 23.94 -2.41 1.98
N GLU A 17 23.94 -1.76 0.81
CA GLU A 17 22.97 -0.71 0.50
C GLU A 17 21.53 -1.27 0.51
N ASP A 18 21.34 -2.45 -0.08
CA ASP A 18 20.07 -3.18 0.01
C ASP A 18 19.76 -3.62 1.45
N GLY A 19 20.76 -4.10 2.18
CA GLY A 19 20.61 -4.54 3.56
C GLY A 19 20.19 -3.42 4.53
N LEU A 20 20.42 -2.16 4.16
CA LEU A 20 19.94 -1.00 4.93
C LEU A 20 18.43 -0.82 4.78
N CYS A 21 17.90 -0.95 3.56
CA CYS A 21 16.49 -0.71 3.27
C CYS A 21 15.61 -1.96 3.35
N LEU A 22 16.21 -3.14 3.42
CA LEU A 22 15.51 -4.40 3.72
C LEU A 22 15.47 -4.72 5.22
N SER A 23 16.26 -4.03 6.05
CA SER A 23 16.29 -4.21 7.51
C SER A 23 15.63 -3.04 8.23
N MET A 24 14.46 -3.28 8.80
CA MET A 24 13.71 -2.25 9.56
C MET A 24 14.52 -1.65 10.70
N TYR A 25 15.20 -2.51 11.48
CA TYR A 25 16.02 -2.07 12.59
C TYR A 25 17.10 -1.09 12.12
N ARG A 26 17.79 -1.39 11.02
CA ARG A 26 18.82 -0.51 10.46
C ARG A 26 18.22 0.74 9.84
N ALA A 27 17.15 0.60 9.06
CA ALA A 27 16.46 1.72 8.42
C ALA A 27 16.00 2.77 9.45
N LEU A 28 15.39 2.34 10.56
CA LEU A 28 14.97 3.22 11.66
C LEU A 28 16.18 3.78 12.43
N LYS A 29 17.15 2.94 12.79
CA LYS A 29 18.37 3.35 13.51
C LYS A 29 19.15 4.45 12.78
N TYR A 30 19.14 4.43 11.45
CA TYR A 30 19.83 5.41 10.61
C TYR A 30 18.91 6.46 9.98
N GLN A 31 17.62 6.47 10.35
CA GLN A 31 16.60 7.40 9.85
C GLN A 31 16.56 7.45 8.32
N CYS A 32 16.46 6.28 7.70
CA CYS A 32 16.34 6.13 6.26
C CYS A 32 14.87 6.28 5.85
N THR A 33 14.60 7.03 4.79
CA THR A 33 13.24 7.19 4.22
C THR A 33 12.65 5.86 3.75
N CYS A 34 13.50 4.89 3.40
CA CYS A 34 13.05 3.57 2.98
C CYS A 34 12.36 2.77 4.10
N ALA A 35 12.49 3.16 5.37
CA ALA A 35 11.77 2.51 6.48
C ALA A 35 10.25 2.49 6.26
N SER A 36 9.70 3.54 5.65
CA SER A 36 8.27 3.67 5.33
C SER A 36 7.77 2.68 4.28
N PHE A 37 8.67 1.99 3.58
CA PHE A 37 8.34 1.07 2.49
C PHE A 37 8.67 -0.40 2.82
N ILE A 38 9.11 -0.66 4.05
CA ILE A 38 9.40 -2.02 4.50
C ILE A 38 8.08 -2.75 4.77
N LYS A 39 7.86 -3.85 4.03
CA LYS A 39 6.65 -4.68 4.12
C LYS A 39 6.44 -5.19 5.55
N ASN A 40 5.18 -5.24 5.98
CA ASN A 40 4.71 -5.76 7.27
C ASN A 40 5.08 -4.95 8.53
N MET A 41 5.43 -3.66 8.39
CA MET A 41 5.50 -2.77 9.55
C MET A 41 4.10 -2.26 9.92
N VAL A 42 3.68 -2.53 11.16
CA VAL A 42 2.50 -1.92 11.78
C VAL A 42 3.02 -1.00 12.88
N GLU A 43 2.68 0.29 12.82
CA GLU A 43 3.05 1.22 13.88
C GLU A 43 2.41 0.78 15.21
N PRO A 44 3.18 0.66 16.32
CA PRO A 44 2.62 0.30 17.62
C PRO A 44 1.46 1.24 17.99
N GLY A 45 0.29 0.68 18.28
CA GLY A 45 -0.94 1.44 18.56
C GLY A 45 -1.96 1.46 17.41
N TRP A 46 -1.60 0.96 16.23
CA TRP A 46 -2.49 0.80 15.08
C TRP A 46 -2.83 -0.68 14.83
N PRO A 47 -3.66 -1.33 15.65
CA PRO A 47 -4.03 -2.72 15.40
C PRO A 47 -4.76 -2.83 14.06
N ILE A 48 -4.11 -3.43 13.05
CA ILE A 48 -4.77 -3.79 11.79
C ILE A 48 -5.71 -4.95 12.09
N LYS A 49 -6.99 -4.64 12.33
CA LYS A 49 -8.05 -5.64 12.52
C LYS A 49 -8.49 -6.20 11.16
N ALA A 50 -7.65 -6.96 10.48
CA ALA A 50 -8.00 -7.62 9.22
C ALA A 50 -9.11 -8.67 9.46
N ASN A 51 -10.32 -8.38 9.00
CA ASN A 51 -11.45 -9.34 9.04
C ASN A 51 -12.33 -9.22 7.80
N CYS A 52 -11.89 -8.39 6.85
CA CYS A 52 -12.51 -8.11 5.59
C CYS A 52 -11.48 -8.47 4.51
N GLY A 53 -11.92 -9.19 3.48
CA GLY A 53 -11.09 -9.42 2.31
C GLY A 53 -10.68 -8.10 1.67
N TYR A 54 -9.65 -8.14 0.82
CA TYR A 54 -9.25 -6.97 0.04
C TYR A 54 -10.42 -6.45 -0.79
N ASP A 55 -10.73 -5.18 -0.65
CA ASP A 55 -11.88 -4.54 -1.28
C ASP A 55 -11.42 -3.62 -2.41
N LEU A 56 -11.63 -4.08 -3.65
CA LEU A 56 -11.33 -3.31 -4.87
C LEU A 56 -12.28 -2.12 -5.05
N GLU A 57 -13.45 -2.13 -4.38
CA GLU A 57 -14.43 -1.05 -4.45
C GLU A 57 -14.21 0.01 -3.35
N SER A 58 -13.22 -0.17 -2.48
CA SER A 58 -12.92 0.76 -1.40
C SER A 58 -12.62 2.15 -1.93
N ILE A 59 -13.14 3.18 -1.26
CA ILE A 59 -12.82 4.59 -1.56
C ILE A 59 -11.32 4.91 -1.39
N MET A 60 -10.62 4.10 -0.60
CA MET A 60 -9.19 4.22 -0.37
C MET A 60 -8.36 3.51 -1.43
N HIS A 61 -8.98 2.73 -2.32
CA HIS A 61 -8.26 2.01 -3.36
C HIS A 61 -7.86 2.96 -4.50
N TYR A 62 -6.60 2.90 -4.92
CA TYR A 62 -6.13 3.69 -6.06
C TYR A 62 -6.77 3.19 -7.37
N PRO A 63 -7.24 4.08 -8.26
CA PRO A 63 -7.67 3.67 -9.59
C PRO A 63 -6.48 3.21 -10.45
N SER A 64 -6.76 2.46 -11.52
CA SER A 64 -5.75 2.03 -12.50
C SER A 64 -4.96 3.22 -13.06
N MET A 65 -5.67 4.31 -13.37
CA MET A 65 -5.10 5.57 -13.84
C MET A 65 -4.96 6.52 -12.64
N SER A 66 -3.78 6.52 -12.01
CA SER A 66 -3.47 7.42 -10.90
C SER A 66 -2.06 7.99 -11.04
N GLY A 67 -1.86 9.26 -10.68
CA GLY A 67 -0.58 9.96 -10.46
C GLY A 67 0.61 9.61 -11.37
N TYR A 68 1.19 8.43 -11.13
CA TYR A 68 2.39 7.88 -11.77
C TYR A 68 2.11 6.83 -12.86
N ALA A 69 0.84 6.61 -13.23
CA ALA A 69 0.49 5.73 -14.33
C ALA A 69 1.19 6.18 -15.62
N LYS A 70 1.75 5.22 -16.36
CA LYS A 70 2.40 5.51 -17.64
C LYS A 70 1.41 6.17 -18.60
N PRO A 71 1.88 6.98 -19.56
CA PRO A 71 1.01 7.60 -20.57
C PRO A 71 0.08 6.59 -21.24
N ASP A 72 0.59 5.41 -21.59
CA ASP A 72 -0.16 4.33 -22.25
C ASP A 72 -1.35 3.84 -21.40
N CYS A 73 -1.18 3.80 -20.07
CA CYS A 73 -2.30 3.48 -19.16
C CYS A 73 -3.33 4.60 -19.10
N ASN A 74 -2.89 5.86 -19.06
CA ASN A 74 -3.80 7.01 -18.97
C ASN A 74 -4.58 7.28 -20.27
N ASN A 75 -3.99 6.95 -21.42
CA ASN A 75 -4.59 7.22 -22.73
C ASN A 75 -5.33 6.02 -23.29
N ASP A 76 -4.73 4.84 -23.19
CA ASP A 76 -5.17 3.64 -23.91
C ASP A 76 -5.62 2.51 -22.95
N GLY A 77 -5.41 2.67 -21.64
CA GLY A 77 -5.74 1.64 -20.65
C GLY A 77 -4.78 0.45 -20.65
N GLU A 78 -3.63 0.56 -21.32
CA GLU A 78 -2.63 -0.50 -21.44
C GLU A 78 -1.52 -0.36 -20.38
N ASP A 79 -0.91 -1.49 -19.99
CA ASP A 79 0.21 -1.54 -19.01
C ASP A 79 -0.05 -0.74 -17.72
N CYS A 80 -1.29 -0.79 -17.22
CA CYS A 80 -1.67 -0.09 -16.01
C CYS A 80 -1.06 -0.74 -14.75
N PRO A 81 -0.61 0.06 -13.77
CA PRO A 81 -0.02 -0.46 -12.52
C PRO A 81 -0.97 -1.39 -11.74
N VAL A 82 -2.27 -1.19 -11.90
CA VAL A 82 -3.33 -2.01 -11.31
C VAL A 82 -4.40 -2.30 -12.35
N GLN A 83 -4.81 -3.55 -12.44
CA GLN A 83 -5.99 -4.00 -13.19
C GLN A 83 -6.71 -5.07 -12.36
N GLN A 84 -8.01 -5.26 -12.61
CA GLN A 84 -8.79 -6.32 -11.96
C GLN A 84 -9.27 -7.33 -12.99
N TYR A 85 -9.45 -8.59 -12.58
CA TYR A 85 -10.10 -9.56 -13.45
C TYR A 85 -11.56 -9.16 -13.70
N ILE A 86 -12.01 -9.31 -14.94
CA ILE A 86 -13.43 -9.11 -15.30
C ILE A 86 -14.30 -10.10 -14.52
N ASP A 87 -13.82 -11.32 -14.36
CA ASP A 87 -14.43 -12.34 -13.52
C ASP A 87 -13.36 -12.94 -12.61
N ARG A 88 -13.55 -12.77 -11.31
CA ARG A 88 -12.61 -13.25 -10.29
C ARG A 88 -12.53 -14.77 -10.24
N ASN A 89 -13.54 -15.49 -10.72
CA ASN A 89 -13.58 -16.95 -10.74
C ASN A 89 -13.19 -17.52 -12.11
N ASP A 90 -13.15 -16.68 -13.15
CA ASP A 90 -12.76 -17.07 -14.51
C ASP A 90 -11.79 -16.05 -15.11
N HIS A 91 -10.49 -16.28 -14.86
CA HIS A 91 -9.42 -15.43 -15.37
C HIS A 91 -9.27 -15.47 -16.90
N GLY A 92 -9.91 -16.44 -17.58
CA GLY A 92 -9.93 -16.53 -19.04
C GLY A 92 -10.68 -15.38 -19.70
N LYS A 93 -11.53 -14.67 -18.95
CA LYS A 93 -12.23 -13.46 -19.42
C LYS A 93 -11.37 -12.21 -19.45
N GLY A 94 -10.12 -12.29 -18.98
CA GLY A 94 -9.17 -11.18 -19.01
C GLY A 94 -9.37 -10.17 -17.87
N THR A 95 -8.74 -9.01 -18.02
CA THR A 95 -8.72 -7.93 -17.03
C THR A 95 -9.42 -6.68 -17.54
N THR A 96 -9.81 -5.82 -16.60
CA THR A 96 -10.38 -4.50 -16.85
C THR A 96 -9.75 -3.47 -15.93
N LEU A 97 -9.91 -2.20 -16.30
CA LEU A 97 -9.46 -1.08 -15.48
C LEU A 97 -10.33 -0.94 -14.24
N LEU A 98 -9.68 -0.56 -13.15
CA LEU A 98 -10.32 -0.18 -11.91
C LEU A 98 -10.57 1.34 -11.93
N ASN A 99 -11.84 1.71 -11.93
CA ASN A 99 -12.24 3.11 -11.87
C ASN A 99 -12.09 3.67 -10.45
N ARG A 100 -11.99 4.99 -10.35
CA ARG A 100 -11.94 5.66 -9.05
C ARG A 100 -13.28 5.53 -8.33
N ALA A 101 -13.28 4.94 -7.15
CA ALA A 101 -14.43 4.97 -6.26
C ALA A 101 -14.72 6.41 -5.79
N THR A 102 -15.97 6.84 -5.93
CA THR A 102 -16.42 8.20 -5.55
C THR A 102 -17.20 8.22 -4.23
N LYS A 103 -17.47 7.05 -3.64
CA LYS A 103 -18.16 6.87 -2.37
C LYS A 103 -17.57 5.67 -1.61
N PRO A 104 -17.66 5.64 -0.27
CA PRO A 104 -17.25 4.48 0.52
C PRO A 104 -18.02 3.23 0.12
N SER A 105 -17.32 2.11 0.06
CA SER A 105 -17.94 0.79 -0.10
C SER A 105 -18.65 0.36 1.19
N GLN A 106 -19.42 -0.72 1.11
CA GLN A 106 -19.99 -1.33 2.32
C GLN A 106 -18.89 -1.78 3.29
N MET A 107 -17.76 -2.25 2.77
CA MET A 107 -16.64 -2.75 3.58
C MET A 107 -15.89 -1.60 4.26
N ASP A 108 -15.75 -0.44 3.61
CA ASP A 108 -15.23 0.77 4.22
C ASP A 108 -16.08 1.17 5.44
N ILE A 109 -17.40 1.21 5.27
CA ILE A 109 -18.34 1.56 6.35
C ILE A 109 -18.21 0.58 7.52
N MET A 110 -18.15 -0.72 7.23
CA MET A 110 -17.98 -1.76 8.24
C MET A 110 -16.64 -1.63 8.98
N TRP A 111 -15.56 -1.33 8.26
CA TRP A 111 -14.24 -1.13 8.85
C TRP A 111 -14.22 0.06 9.80
N VAL A 112 -14.81 1.20 9.41
CA VAL A 112 -14.92 2.40 10.29
C VAL A 112 -15.76 2.09 11.53
N LYS A 113 -16.90 1.40 11.36
CA LYS A 113 -17.79 0.98 12.46
C LYS A 113 -17.12 0.11 13.52
N ARG A 114 -16.16 -0.70 13.10
CA ARG A 114 -15.42 -1.60 13.99
C ARG A 114 -14.18 -0.97 14.60
N THR A 115 -13.54 -0.05 13.87
CA THR A 115 -12.26 0.53 14.28
C THR A 115 -12.45 1.63 15.31
N TYR A 116 -13.47 2.46 15.12
CA TYR A 116 -13.78 3.58 16.02
C TYR A 116 -14.98 3.22 16.91
N PRO A 117 -15.03 3.68 18.18
CA PRO A 117 -16.23 3.55 18.99
C PRO A 117 -17.34 4.41 18.39
N TRP A 118 -18.48 3.80 18.08
CA TRP A 118 -19.68 4.49 17.60
C TRP A 118 -20.64 4.68 18.77
N ASP A 119 -20.40 5.69 19.59
CA ASP A 119 -21.40 6.17 20.54
C ASP A 119 -22.39 7.06 19.79
N VAL A 120 -23.41 6.47 19.20
CA VAL A 120 -24.58 7.22 18.74
C VAL A 120 -25.39 7.53 19.99
N GLN A 121 -25.16 8.69 20.61
CA GLN A 121 -26.13 9.21 21.57
C GLN A 121 -27.44 9.44 20.81
N SER A 122 -28.43 8.60 21.11
CA SER A 122 -29.82 8.67 20.64
C SER A 122 -30.61 9.72 21.40
#